data_AF-A0A4R3VUX3-F1
#
_entry.id   AF-A0A4R3VUX3-F1
#
_cell.length_a   1.000
_cell.length_b   1.000
_cell.length_c   1.000
_cell.angle_alpha   90.00
_cell.angle_beta   90.00
_cell.angle_gamma   90.00
#
_symmetry.space_group_name_H-M   'P 1'
#
loop_
_entity.id
_entity.type
_entity.pdbx_description
1 polymer ?
#
loop_
_entity_poly.entity_id
_entity_poly.type
_entity_poly.pdbx_seq_one_letter_code
_entity_poly.pdbx_strand_id
1 'polypeptide(L)'
;MANLSENPQWVDGIYQIETSDPVVGGPDGISNRQAKELASRTSYLKKEQEKTGSDLAAHAAAADPHTQYAPKANPIFTGTPKAPTPATDSNSQQVATTAFVKSVAAALVNGAPAALDTLQELAKAIGNDPNFSTTVLAELAKKLPLSGGTMNGTLVSSIADALRMVNGGYGVTLRNDGSDFYLLLTDKDDPLGKWNSLRPFRINLATGDVALGHKVDANTLLEKGQRVYSPNNKPTAADIGALPANGTAASATKLSMARKIAGVAFDGTADIVLTPANVGALPAAGTAAAATKLAVARKIAGVAFDGTADIDINSQGVFATSLSIGNAVDLNTYTSPGLYHQAQNVQAASGKNYPEAQAGSLEVLKHAGITQIYRIYNNSRCYKRTQYSGAWSAWVLNYDTANKPTAADVGALPAGGTAAAATKLATARTINGVAFDGTANIALTPANIGALPTAGTAAAATKLVTARKINGVAFDGTKDITLTPENLGFKEIIETGTGTGYYWRKYAGGVIEIFANVDVIIGVTQDVLFPVKTKDVIFIVTNDIGGYAGPNAYTVRVSNVTNAGFSVSWDRFNEHGSGNTKRLYYHIIANVA
;
A
#
# COMPACT_ATOMS: atom_id res chain seq x y z
N MET A 1 -20.24 37.88 88.50
CA MET A 1 -21.49 38.45 87.96
C MET A 1 -22.10 37.40 87.03
N ALA A 2 -23.35 37.00 87.27
CA ALA A 2 -24.01 35.95 86.48
C ALA A 2 -24.77 36.60 85.31
N ASN A 3 -24.41 36.23 84.07
CA ASN A 3 -25.13 36.66 82.87
C ASN A 3 -26.40 35.82 82.69
N LEU A 4 -27.43 36.41 82.07
CA LEU A 4 -28.60 35.65 81.62
C LEU A 4 -28.20 34.74 80.46
N SER A 5 -28.73 33.52 80.44
CA SER A 5 -28.51 32.59 79.33
C SER A 5 -29.36 33.03 78.13
N GLU A 6 -28.70 33.32 77.01
CA GLU A 6 -29.34 33.64 75.73
C GLU A 6 -29.57 32.35 74.93
N ASN A 7 -30.83 31.96 74.73
CA ASN A 7 -31.17 30.85 73.84
C ASN A 7 -31.85 31.42 72.58
N PRO A 8 -31.30 31.22 71.37
CA PRO A 8 -31.86 31.81 70.14
C PRO A 8 -33.14 31.09 69.73
N GLN A 9 -34.25 31.50 70.33
CA GLN A 9 -35.60 31.01 70.06
C GLN A 9 -36.56 32.19 69.95
N TRP A 10 -37.49 32.13 68.99
CA TRP A 10 -38.56 33.10 68.89
C TRP A 10 -39.62 32.83 69.96
N VAL A 11 -39.89 33.82 70.81
CA VAL A 11 -40.93 33.75 71.84
C VAL A 11 -42.12 34.57 71.32
N ASP A 12 -43.37 34.12 71.41
CA ASP A 12 -44.53 34.83 70.83
C ASP A 12 -45.06 36.02 71.65
N GLY A 13 -44.55 36.23 72.86
CA GLY A 13 -44.80 37.41 73.69
C GLY A 13 -43.61 37.76 74.60
N ILE A 14 -43.66 38.93 75.24
CA ILE A 14 -42.83 39.22 76.41
C ILE A 14 -43.77 39.21 77.60
N TYR A 15 -43.53 38.33 78.58
CA TYR A 15 -44.35 38.21 79.77
C TYR A 15 -44.42 39.54 80.51
N GLN A 16 -45.60 39.99 80.93
CA GLN A 16 -45.71 41.16 81.79
C GLN A 16 -45.73 40.70 83.23
N ILE A 17 -44.80 41.20 84.06
CA ILE A 17 -44.81 40.88 85.49
C ILE A 17 -46.12 41.37 86.10
N GLU A 18 -46.82 40.46 86.76
CA GLU A 18 -48.09 40.74 87.44
C GLU A 18 -47.83 41.25 88.85
N THR A 19 -48.77 42.00 89.42
CA THR A 19 -48.66 42.52 90.80
C THR A 19 -48.64 41.43 91.86
N SER A 20 -49.03 40.19 91.51
CA SER A 20 -49.00 39.00 92.37
C SER A 20 -47.73 38.16 92.24
N ASP A 21 -46.81 38.48 91.32
CA ASP A 21 -45.60 37.70 91.11
C ASP A 21 -44.59 37.91 92.26
N PRO A 22 -43.93 36.85 92.76
CA PRO A 22 -42.91 36.99 93.80
C PRO A 22 -41.62 37.59 93.22
N VAL A 23 -40.92 38.44 93.98
CA VAL A 23 -39.62 39.00 93.55
C VAL A 23 -38.51 37.95 93.71
N VAL A 24 -38.39 37.07 92.70
CA VAL A 24 -37.42 35.96 92.68
C VAL A 24 -36.40 36.20 91.58
N GLY A 25 -35.14 36.36 91.97
CA GLY A 25 -33.99 36.41 91.06
C GLY A 25 -33.44 35.02 90.69
N GLY A 26 -32.28 34.99 90.03
CA GLY A 26 -31.65 33.74 89.55
C GLY A 26 -32.08 33.34 88.13
N PRO A 27 -31.49 32.26 87.56
CA PRO A 27 -31.67 31.85 86.16
C PRO A 27 -33.12 31.55 85.73
N ASP A 28 -33.94 31.12 86.70
CA ASP A 28 -35.35 30.74 86.51
C ASP A 28 -36.29 31.58 87.38
N GLY A 29 -35.79 32.69 87.94
CA GLY A 29 -36.59 33.64 88.70
C GLY A 29 -37.51 34.47 87.81
N ILE A 30 -38.77 34.66 88.25
CA ILE A 30 -39.79 35.39 87.47
C ILE A 30 -39.39 36.84 87.16
N SER A 31 -38.60 37.47 88.04
CA SER A 31 -38.11 38.84 87.84
C SER A 31 -37.16 38.98 86.64
N ASN A 32 -36.55 37.89 86.18
CA ASN A 32 -35.66 37.87 85.02
C ASN A 32 -36.33 37.38 83.73
N ARG A 33 -37.61 36.97 83.78
CA ARG A 33 -38.31 36.35 82.65
C ARG A 33 -38.38 37.27 81.43
N GLN A 34 -38.78 38.52 81.63
CA GLN A 34 -38.82 39.56 80.58
C GLN A 34 -37.48 39.74 79.87
N ALA A 35 -36.41 39.88 80.65
CA ALA A 35 -35.06 40.06 80.11
C ALA A 35 -34.57 38.82 79.38
N LYS A 36 -34.87 37.61 79.88
CA LYS A 36 -34.53 36.32 79.25
C LYS A 36 -35.27 36.12 77.93
N GLU A 37 -36.56 36.45 77.87
CA GLU A 37 -37.39 36.36 76.66
C GLU A 37 -36.95 37.39 75.59
N LEU A 38 -36.65 38.63 75.99
CA LEU A 38 -36.12 39.66 75.10
C LEU A 38 -34.72 39.30 74.57
N ALA A 39 -33.84 38.79 75.44
CA ALA A 39 -32.51 38.36 75.04
C ALA A 39 -32.57 37.16 74.07
N SER A 40 -33.47 36.21 74.31
CA SER A 40 -33.71 35.07 73.42
C SER A 40 -34.18 35.49 72.02
N ARG A 41 -35.14 36.43 71.94
CA ARG A 41 -35.60 37.02 70.67
C ARG A 41 -34.51 37.78 69.94
N THR A 42 -33.72 38.58 70.67
CA THR A 42 -32.62 39.36 70.09
C THR A 42 -31.54 38.44 69.53
N SER A 43 -31.20 37.38 70.27
CA SER A 43 -30.25 36.34 69.83
C SER A 43 -30.77 35.59 68.60
N TYR A 44 -32.07 35.26 68.54
CA TYR A 44 -32.72 34.66 67.37
C TYR A 44 -32.65 35.59 66.15
N LEU A 45 -33.03 36.86 66.28
CA LEU A 45 -32.98 37.83 65.17
C LEU A 45 -31.57 38.07 64.66
N LYS A 46 -30.58 38.17 65.57
CA LYS A 46 -29.17 38.25 65.20
C LYS A 46 -28.74 37.02 64.40
N LYS A 47 -29.11 35.82 64.85
CA LYS A 47 -28.80 34.57 64.15
C LYS A 47 -29.46 34.51 62.76
N GLU A 48 -30.71 34.93 62.62
CA GLU A 48 -31.40 34.99 61.33
C GLU A 48 -30.80 36.05 60.39
N GLN A 49 -30.36 37.20 60.92
CA GLN A 49 -29.64 38.22 60.15
C GLN A 49 -28.27 37.71 59.69
N GLU A 50 -27.49 37.07 60.57
CA GLU A 50 -26.21 36.44 60.25
C GLU A 50 -26.39 35.33 59.20
N LYS A 51 -27.45 34.51 59.34
CA LYS A 51 -27.81 33.48 58.35
C LYS A 51 -28.16 34.11 57.01
N THR A 52 -28.97 35.15 56.97
CA THR A 52 -29.31 35.87 55.73
C THR A 52 -28.05 36.43 55.06
N GLY A 53 -27.13 37.02 55.84
CA GLY A 53 -25.85 37.49 55.34
C GLY A 53 -24.97 36.36 54.79
N SER A 54 -24.93 35.22 55.46
CA SER A 54 -24.23 34.01 55.02
C SER A 54 -24.83 33.43 53.74
N ASP A 55 -26.16 33.35 53.63
CA ASP A 55 -26.88 32.83 52.47
C ASP A 55 -26.68 33.76 51.26
N LEU A 56 -26.68 35.07 51.46
CA LEU A 56 -26.38 36.04 50.40
C LEU A 56 -24.91 35.98 49.96
N ALA A 57 -23.97 35.79 50.90
CA ALA A 57 -22.57 35.59 50.57
C ALA A 57 -22.36 34.28 49.78
N ALA A 58 -23.05 33.21 50.15
CA ALA A 58 -23.05 31.95 49.42
C ALA A 58 -23.66 32.09 48.01
N HIS A 59 -24.77 32.83 47.88
CA HIS A 59 -25.40 33.15 46.59
C HIS A 59 -24.47 33.99 45.70
N ALA A 60 -23.79 34.99 46.25
CA ALA A 60 -22.84 35.84 45.52
C ALA A 60 -21.57 35.08 45.11
N ALA A 61 -21.11 34.13 45.93
CA ALA A 61 -19.93 33.30 45.65
C ALA A 61 -20.20 32.12 44.72
N ALA A 62 -21.46 31.67 44.61
CA ALA A 62 -21.83 30.61 43.69
C ALA A 62 -21.54 31.02 42.24
N ALA A 63 -21.00 30.09 41.44
CA ALA A 63 -20.63 30.37 40.05
C ALA A 63 -21.86 30.71 39.18
N ASP A 64 -22.96 29.98 39.39
CA ASP A 64 -24.22 30.06 38.66
C ASP A 64 -25.42 30.02 39.64
N PRO A 65 -25.69 31.09 40.41
CA PRO A 65 -26.71 31.10 41.47
C PRO A 65 -28.16 31.14 40.95
N HIS A 66 -28.33 31.17 39.62
CA HIS A 66 -29.60 31.35 38.95
C HIS A 66 -29.78 30.26 37.88
N THR A 67 -30.69 29.31 38.14
CA THR A 67 -30.90 28.12 37.29
C THR A 67 -31.59 28.44 35.96
N GLN A 68 -32.17 29.63 35.79
CA GLN A 68 -32.77 30.08 34.53
C GLN A 68 -31.74 30.55 33.49
N TYR A 69 -30.47 30.72 33.86
CA TYR A 69 -29.40 31.11 32.94
C TYR A 69 -28.54 29.90 32.59
N ALA A 70 -27.91 29.94 31.42
CA ALA A 70 -26.97 28.91 31.02
C ALA A 70 -25.72 28.94 31.92
N PRO A 71 -25.18 27.79 32.34
CA PRO A 71 -23.95 27.74 33.13
C PRO A 71 -22.78 28.43 32.41
N LYS A 72 -21.93 29.15 33.16
CA LYS A 72 -20.74 29.80 32.60
C LYS A 72 -19.78 28.82 31.94
N ALA A 73 -19.61 27.64 32.54
CA ALA A 73 -18.76 26.58 32.01
C ALA A 73 -19.62 25.51 31.33
N ASN A 74 -19.25 25.15 30.10
CA ASN A 74 -19.89 24.09 29.31
C ASN A 74 -21.42 24.22 29.23
N PRO A 75 -21.97 25.36 28.78
CA PRO A 75 -23.41 25.53 28.66
C PRO A 75 -24.00 24.50 27.69
N ILE A 76 -25.07 23.83 28.10
CA ILE A 76 -25.92 23.05 27.21
C ILE A 76 -27.06 23.98 26.76
N PHE A 77 -27.06 24.35 25.48
CA PHE A 77 -28.15 25.16 24.92
C PHE A 77 -29.37 24.28 24.61
N THR A 78 -30.54 24.68 25.11
CA THR A 78 -31.83 24.06 24.80
C THR A 78 -32.72 25.03 24.01
N GLY A 79 -33.70 24.52 23.25
CA GLY A 79 -34.56 25.35 22.39
C GLY A 79 -33.85 25.84 21.11
N THR A 80 -34.07 27.11 20.73
CA THR A 80 -33.49 27.74 19.52
C THR A 80 -32.61 28.95 19.88
N PRO A 81 -31.36 28.72 20.35
CA PRO A 81 -30.45 29.80 20.75
C PRO A 81 -30.15 30.74 19.57
N LYS A 82 -30.21 32.05 19.80
CA LYS A 82 -29.84 33.09 18.83
C LYS A 82 -28.45 33.64 19.17
N ALA A 83 -27.58 33.71 18.17
CA ALA A 83 -26.27 34.34 18.27
C ALA A 83 -26.05 35.30 17.08
N PRO A 84 -25.21 36.33 17.21
CA PRO A 84 -24.78 37.14 16.07
C PRO A 84 -24.17 36.25 14.97
N THR A 85 -24.48 36.53 13.71
CA THR A 85 -23.89 35.77 12.58
C THR A 85 -22.48 36.27 12.34
N PRO A 86 -21.44 35.43 12.46
CA PRO A 86 -20.06 35.83 12.17
C PRO A 86 -19.88 36.23 10.70
N ALA A 87 -18.85 37.03 10.41
CA ALA A 87 -18.38 37.24 9.04
C ALA A 87 -17.84 35.93 8.46
N THR A 88 -17.97 35.70 7.15
CA THR A 88 -17.65 34.42 6.48
C THR A 88 -16.18 34.02 6.53
N ASP A 89 -15.28 34.96 6.82
CA ASP A 89 -13.84 34.80 6.98
C ASP A 89 -13.40 34.71 8.45
N SER A 90 -14.34 34.72 9.40
CA SER A 90 -14.05 34.69 10.83
C SER A 90 -13.42 33.36 11.26
N ASN A 91 -12.29 33.44 11.97
CA ASN A 91 -11.61 32.31 12.61
C ASN A 91 -11.70 32.36 14.15
N SER A 92 -12.62 33.17 14.67
CA SER A 92 -12.82 33.36 16.10
C SER A 92 -13.52 32.15 16.74
N GLN A 93 -13.53 32.11 18.07
CA GLN A 93 -14.26 31.09 18.85
C GLN A 93 -15.76 31.40 19.00
N GLN A 94 -16.34 32.28 18.17
CA GLN A 94 -17.77 32.58 18.19
C GLN A 94 -18.61 31.37 17.74
N VAL A 95 -19.84 31.25 18.25
CA VAL A 95 -20.78 30.21 17.84
C VAL A 95 -21.14 30.39 16.36
N ALA A 96 -20.93 29.35 15.55
CA ALA A 96 -21.35 29.35 14.15
C ALA A 96 -22.88 29.28 14.05
N THR A 97 -23.51 30.31 13.49
CA THR A 97 -24.95 30.33 13.23
C THR A 97 -25.31 29.54 11.98
N THR A 98 -26.56 29.11 11.86
CA THR A 98 -27.07 28.44 10.64
C THR A 98 -26.96 29.33 9.40
N ALA A 99 -27.08 30.65 9.54
CA ALA A 99 -26.87 31.61 8.47
C ALA A 99 -25.41 31.65 8.00
N PHE A 100 -24.43 31.63 8.93
CA PHE A 100 -23.01 31.54 8.60
C PHE A 100 -22.70 30.26 7.84
N VAL A 101 -23.13 29.10 8.34
CA VAL A 101 -22.89 27.80 7.68
C VAL A 101 -23.50 27.76 6.28
N LYS A 102 -24.74 28.27 6.10
CA LYS A 102 -25.36 28.38 4.78
C LYS A 102 -24.56 29.27 3.83
N SER A 103 -24.05 30.41 4.32
CA SER A 103 -23.27 31.33 3.50
C SER A 103 -21.92 30.76 3.07
N VAL A 104 -21.18 30.09 3.97
CA VAL A 104 -19.89 29.45 3.66
C VAL A 104 -20.08 28.25 2.73
N ALA A 105 -21.10 27.43 2.95
CA ALA A 105 -21.43 26.31 2.05
C ALA A 105 -21.84 26.81 0.65
N ALA A 106 -22.65 27.86 0.57
CA ALA A 106 -22.99 28.49 -0.70
C ALA A 106 -21.75 29.09 -1.38
N ALA A 107 -20.85 29.75 -0.65
CA ALA A 107 -19.60 30.28 -1.18
C ALA A 107 -18.66 29.18 -1.67
N LEU A 108 -18.60 28.02 -0.99
CA LEU A 108 -17.84 26.86 -1.45
C LEU A 108 -18.40 26.28 -2.76
N VAL A 109 -19.72 26.14 -2.85
CA VAL A 109 -20.42 25.66 -4.06
C VAL A 109 -20.27 26.67 -5.21
N ASN A 110 -20.44 27.96 -4.93
CA ASN A 110 -20.31 29.06 -5.90
C ASN A 110 -18.84 29.43 -6.21
N GLY A 111 -17.87 28.94 -5.43
CA GLY A 111 -16.43 29.07 -5.66
C GLY A 111 -15.87 28.04 -6.64
N ALA A 112 -16.66 27.01 -6.96
CA ALA A 112 -16.40 26.05 -8.03
C ALA A 112 -17.40 26.17 -9.22
N PRO A 113 -17.82 27.37 -9.67
CA PRO A 113 -18.92 27.50 -10.62
C PRO A 113 -18.51 26.96 -12.00
N ALA A 114 -17.28 27.21 -12.47
CA ALA A 114 -16.82 26.64 -13.74
C ALA A 114 -16.63 25.11 -13.67
N ALA A 115 -16.09 24.58 -12.57
CA ALA A 115 -15.82 23.14 -12.45
C ALA A 115 -17.11 22.32 -12.28
N LEU A 116 -18.06 22.80 -11.47
CA LEU A 116 -19.35 22.13 -11.29
C LEU A 116 -20.27 22.30 -12.52
N ASP A 117 -20.20 23.45 -13.20
CA ASP A 117 -20.87 23.67 -14.49
C ASP A 117 -20.28 22.73 -15.55
N THR A 118 -18.95 22.58 -15.65
CA THR A 118 -18.36 21.60 -16.58
C THR A 118 -18.75 20.15 -16.27
N LEU A 119 -18.92 19.77 -15.00
CA LEU A 119 -19.41 18.44 -14.64
C LEU A 119 -20.90 18.27 -14.98
N GLN A 120 -21.71 19.33 -14.81
CA GLN A 120 -23.12 19.35 -15.21
C GLN A 120 -23.28 19.32 -16.73
N GLU A 121 -22.44 20.05 -17.46
CA GLU A 121 -22.37 20.06 -18.93
C GLU A 121 -21.91 18.71 -19.46
N LEU A 122 -20.88 18.11 -18.86
CA LEU A 122 -20.42 16.77 -19.24
C LEU A 122 -21.49 15.72 -18.95
N ALA A 123 -22.15 15.77 -17.78
CA ALA A 123 -23.26 14.88 -17.44
C ALA A 123 -24.43 15.03 -18.44
N LYS A 124 -24.80 16.26 -18.82
CA LYS A 124 -25.81 16.51 -19.86
C LYS A 124 -25.35 16.05 -21.25
N ALA A 125 -24.09 16.26 -21.61
CA ALA A 125 -23.52 15.87 -22.90
C ALA A 125 -23.50 14.34 -23.09
N ILE A 126 -23.37 13.57 -22.01
CA ILE A 126 -23.52 12.10 -22.01
C ILE A 126 -24.96 11.63 -21.72
N GLY A 127 -25.94 12.54 -21.72
CA GLY A 127 -27.35 12.21 -21.54
C GLY A 127 -27.75 11.79 -20.12
N ASN A 128 -26.94 12.14 -19.11
CA ASN A 128 -27.06 11.65 -17.73
C ASN A 128 -27.09 10.12 -17.63
N ASP A 129 -26.43 9.41 -18.56
CA ASP A 129 -26.41 7.96 -18.61
C ASP A 129 -25.38 7.38 -17.61
N PRO A 130 -25.80 6.72 -16.51
CA PRO A 130 -24.89 6.11 -15.55
C PRO A 130 -24.08 4.96 -16.15
N ASN A 131 -24.53 4.42 -17.28
CA ASN A 131 -23.93 3.30 -18.00
C ASN A 131 -23.40 3.73 -19.37
N PHE A 132 -23.00 4.99 -19.54
CA PHE A 132 -22.57 5.55 -20.83
C PHE A 132 -21.62 4.64 -21.62
N SER A 133 -20.63 4.03 -20.97
CA SER A 133 -19.71 3.08 -21.63
C SER A 133 -20.42 1.86 -22.21
N THR A 134 -21.38 1.30 -21.48
CA THR A 134 -22.18 0.14 -21.90
C THR A 134 -23.11 0.53 -23.05
N THR A 135 -23.75 1.69 -22.97
CA THR A 135 -24.64 2.21 -24.02
C THR A 135 -23.87 2.46 -25.32
N VAL A 136 -22.72 3.14 -25.24
CA VAL A 136 -21.84 3.36 -26.40
C VAL A 136 -21.35 2.05 -26.98
N LEU A 137 -20.95 1.09 -26.14
CA LEU A 137 -20.52 -0.23 -26.60
C LEU A 137 -21.66 -0.99 -27.30
N ALA A 138 -22.89 -0.89 -26.78
CA ALA A 138 -24.07 -1.51 -27.40
C ALA A 138 -24.41 -0.88 -28.76
N GLU A 139 -24.31 0.45 -28.90
CA GLU A 139 -24.49 1.10 -30.21
C GLU A 139 -23.38 0.77 -31.20
N LEU A 140 -22.12 0.70 -30.75
CA LEU A 140 -20.99 0.27 -31.58
C LEU A 140 -21.15 -1.19 -32.02
N ALA A 141 -21.66 -2.06 -31.16
CA ALA A 141 -21.90 -3.47 -31.48
C ALA A 141 -22.97 -3.68 -32.58
N LYS A 142 -23.79 -2.67 -32.88
CA LYS A 142 -24.73 -2.70 -34.02
C LYS A 142 -24.05 -2.42 -35.37
N LYS A 143 -22.81 -1.94 -35.39
CA LYS A 143 -22.05 -1.66 -36.61
C LYS A 143 -21.26 -2.90 -37.05
N LEU A 144 -21.20 -3.14 -38.36
CA LEU A 144 -20.32 -4.16 -38.92
C LEU A 144 -18.86 -3.67 -38.86
N PRO A 145 -17.89 -4.49 -38.41
CA PRO A 145 -16.49 -4.10 -38.37
C PRO A 145 -15.91 -3.84 -39.77
N LEU A 146 -14.97 -2.89 -39.88
CA LEU A 146 -14.29 -2.57 -41.14
C LEU A 146 -13.44 -3.74 -41.67
N SER A 147 -12.90 -4.57 -40.78
CA SER A 147 -12.19 -5.81 -41.12
C SER A 147 -13.11 -6.92 -41.63
N GLY A 148 -14.42 -6.69 -41.70
CA GLY A 148 -15.43 -7.69 -41.97
C GLY A 148 -15.97 -8.34 -40.69
N GLY A 149 -17.14 -8.99 -40.81
CA GLY A 149 -17.82 -9.68 -39.71
C GLY A 149 -19.05 -10.45 -40.19
N THR A 150 -19.73 -11.14 -39.27
CA THR A 150 -20.93 -11.93 -39.56
C THR A 150 -22.19 -11.16 -39.14
N MET A 151 -23.16 -11.03 -40.05
CA MET A 151 -24.51 -10.54 -39.73
C MET A 151 -25.39 -11.73 -39.34
N ASN A 152 -25.88 -11.77 -38.10
CA ASN A 152 -26.71 -12.88 -37.58
C ASN A 152 -28.21 -12.74 -37.91
N GLY A 153 -28.61 -11.69 -38.62
CA GLY A 153 -29.99 -11.43 -39.05
C GLY A 153 -30.07 -11.10 -40.54
N THR A 154 -31.30 -10.94 -41.05
CA THR A 154 -31.55 -10.61 -42.46
C THR A 154 -31.07 -9.19 -42.80
N LEU A 155 -30.26 -9.07 -43.87
CA LEU A 155 -29.96 -7.77 -44.46
C LEU A 155 -31.14 -7.31 -45.33
N VAL A 156 -31.81 -6.23 -44.92
CA VAL A 156 -32.89 -5.59 -45.69
C VAL A 156 -32.40 -4.24 -46.20
N SER A 157 -32.47 -4.03 -47.52
CA SER A 157 -32.20 -2.74 -48.16
C SER A 157 -33.48 -2.16 -48.71
N SER A 158 -33.80 -0.91 -48.35
CA SER A 158 -34.90 -0.12 -48.94
C SER A 158 -34.43 0.78 -50.09
N ILE A 159 -33.13 0.77 -50.41
CA ILE A 159 -32.55 1.47 -51.55
C ILE A 159 -32.28 0.50 -52.69
N ALA A 160 -32.34 1.01 -53.92
CA ALA A 160 -32.20 0.17 -55.10
C ALA A 160 -30.82 -0.52 -55.18
N ASP A 161 -29.75 0.18 -54.80
CA ASP A 161 -28.37 -0.32 -54.83
C ASP A 161 -27.97 -0.85 -53.45
N ALA A 162 -28.27 -2.12 -53.17
CA ALA A 162 -28.23 -2.66 -51.82
C ALA A 162 -26.83 -3.07 -51.32
N LEU A 163 -26.06 -3.79 -52.15
CA LEU A 163 -24.73 -4.30 -51.80
C LEU A 163 -23.76 -4.09 -52.95
N ARG A 164 -22.55 -3.60 -52.64
CA ARG A 164 -21.47 -3.41 -53.61
C ARG A 164 -20.22 -4.16 -53.19
N MET A 165 -19.64 -4.88 -54.15
CA MET A 165 -18.36 -5.57 -54.02
C MET A 165 -17.33 -4.84 -54.90
N VAL A 166 -16.17 -4.53 -54.36
CA VAL A 166 -15.10 -3.81 -55.07
C VAL A 166 -13.80 -4.60 -54.98
N ASN A 167 -13.17 -4.85 -56.12
CA ASN A 167 -11.82 -5.40 -56.19
C ASN A 167 -11.18 -5.13 -57.56
N GLY A 168 -9.86 -4.97 -57.62
CA GLY A 168 -9.11 -4.89 -58.88
C GLY A 168 -9.52 -3.76 -59.84
N GLY A 169 -10.04 -2.64 -59.32
CA GLY A 169 -10.48 -1.49 -60.12
C GLY A 169 -11.92 -1.58 -60.64
N TYR A 170 -12.67 -2.62 -60.27
CA TYR A 170 -14.07 -2.80 -60.67
C TYR A 170 -15.00 -2.89 -59.46
N GLY A 171 -16.24 -2.44 -59.66
CA GLY A 171 -17.35 -2.61 -58.73
C GLY A 171 -18.45 -3.47 -59.33
N VAL A 172 -19.06 -4.32 -58.51
CA VAL A 172 -20.29 -5.06 -58.84
C VAL A 172 -21.36 -4.73 -57.80
N THR A 173 -22.54 -4.31 -58.26
CA THR A 173 -23.67 -3.94 -57.40
C THR A 173 -24.83 -4.90 -57.60
N LEU A 174 -25.38 -5.40 -56.49
CA LEU A 174 -26.68 -6.07 -56.48
C LEU A 174 -27.77 -4.98 -56.44
N ARG A 175 -28.54 -4.85 -57.52
CA ARG A 175 -29.57 -3.81 -57.62
C ARG A 175 -30.96 -4.41 -57.76
N ASN A 176 -31.93 -3.85 -57.04
CA ASN A 176 -33.37 -4.04 -57.27
C ASN A 176 -33.99 -2.66 -57.55
N ASP A 177 -34.50 -2.42 -58.76
CA ASP A 177 -35.11 -1.14 -59.12
C ASP A 177 -36.64 -1.13 -59.06
N GLY A 178 -37.24 -2.19 -58.50
CA GLY A 178 -38.68 -2.41 -58.41
C GLY A 178 -39.27 -3.16 -59.60
N SER A 179 -38.56 -3.26 -60.73
CA SER A 179 -39.01 -4.04 -61.90
C SER A 179 -38.12 -5.26 -62.15
N ASP A 180 -36.80 -5.08 -62.06
CA ASP A 180 -35.83 -6.14 -62.29
C ASP A 180 -34.75 -6.15 -61.17
N PHE A 181 -34.18 -7.33 -60.94
CA PHE A 181 -32.95 -7.52 -60.20
C PHE A 181 -31.77 -7.62 -61.14
N TYR A 182 -30.68 -6.90 -60.86
CA TYR A 182 -29.49 -6.84 -61.70
C TYR A 182 -28.19 -7.14 -60.94
N LEU A 183 -27.23 -7.70 -61.68
CA LEU A 183 -25.80 -7.57 -61.39
C LEU A 183 -25.24 -6.46 -62.28
N LEU A 184 -24.98 -5.29 -61.68
CA LEU A 184 -24.47 -4.12 -62.40
C LEU A 184 -22.97 -3.93 -62.17
N LEU A 185 -22.25 -3.64 -63.25
CA LEU A 185 -20.80 -3.46 -63.23
C LEU A 185 -20.44 -2.00 -63.45
N THR A 186 -19.38 -1.52 -62.82
CA THR A 186 -18.79 -0.21 -63.09
C THR A 186 -17.79 -0.26 -64.25
N ASP A 187 -17.39 0.90 -64.73
CA ASP A 187 -16.20 1.01 -65.58
C ASP A 187 -14.92 0.69 -64.80
N LYS A 188 -13.87 0.31 -65.54
CA LYS A 188 -12.54 0.06 -64.97
C LYS A 188 -11.99 1.35 -64.37
N ASP A 189 -11.35 1.21 -63.21
CA ASP A 189 -10.72 2.29 -62.45
C ASP A 189 -11.74 3.27 -61.82
N ASP A 190 -13.04 2.95 -61.88
CA ASP A 190 -14.11 3.64 -61.15
C ASP A 190 -15.00 2.64 -60.37
N PRO A 191 -14.46 1.91 -59.39
CA PRO A 191 -15.19 0.85 -58.71
C PRO A 191 -16.35 1.32 -57.81
N LEU A 192 -16.43 2.61 -57.48
CA LEU A 192 -17.48 3.18 -56.63
C LEU A 192 -18.46 4.07 -57.41
N GLY A 193 -18.19 4.37 -58.67
CA GLY A 193 -19.02 5.23 -59.51
C GLY A 193 -20.30 4.57 -60.02
N LYS A 194 -20.83 5.13 -61.11
CA LYS A 194 -22.07 4.63 -61.74
C LYS A 194 -21.79 3.34 -62.50
N TRP A 195 -22.82 2.52 -62.65
CA TRP A 195 -22.75 1.33 -63.49
C TRP A 195 -22.65 1.72 -64.97
N ASN A 196 -21.95 0.89 -65.75
CA ASN A 196 -21.81 1.04 -67.18
C ASN A 196 -23.01 0.43 -67.93
N SER A 197 -22.86 0.16 -69.23
CA SER A 197 -23.94 -0.38 -70.07
C SER A 197 -23.98 -1.92 -70.13
N LEU A 198 -23.07 -2.64 -69.47
CA LEU A 198 -23.03 -4.10 -69.51
C LEU A 198 -24.10 -4.71 -68.57
N ARG A 199 -24.91 -5.65 -69.10
CA ARG A 199 -25.95 -6.37 -68.35
C ARG A 199 -25.76 -7.88 -68.51
N PRO A 200 -24.80 -8.49 -67.81
CA PRO A 200 -24.54 -9.92 -67.93
C PRO A 200 -25.64 -10.78 -67.29
N PHE A 201 -26.35 -10.28 -66.27
CA PHE A 201 -27.43 -10.99 -65.60
C PHE A 201 -28.54 -10.03 -65.14
N ARG A 202 -29.78 -10.36 -65.48
CA ARG A 202 -30.99 -9.72 -64.93
C ARG A 202 -32.10 -10.74 -64.67
N ILE A 203 -32.93 -10.49 -63.66
CA ILE A 203 -34.16 -11.23 -63.39
C ILE A 203 -35.31 -10.25 -63.39
N ASN A 204 -36.36 -10.51 -64.16
CA ASN A 204 -37.59 -9.75 -64.02
C ASN A 204 -38.33 -10.16 -62.75
N LEU A 205 -38.63 -9.20 -61.87
CA LEU A 205 -39.20 -9.49 -60.56
C LEU A 205 -40.68 -9.92 -60.64
N ALA A 206 -41.38 -9.58 -61.71
CA ALA A 206 -42.78 -9.97 -61.92
C ALA A 206 -42.91 -11.34 -62.57
N THR A 207 -42.08 -11.67 -63.57
CA THR A 207 -42.20 -12.93 -64.33
C THR A 207 -41.22 -14.01 -63.88
N GLY A 208 -40.12 -13.63 -63.22
CA GLY A 208 -39.01 -14.54 -62.88
C GLY A 208 -38.08 -14.84 -64.06
N ASP A 209 -38.29 -14.22 -65.22
CA ASP A 209 -37.48 -14.47 -66.41
C ASP A 209 -36.03 -14.01 -66.20
N VAL A 210 -35.09 -14.91 -66.45
CA VAL A 210 -33.66 -14.64 -66.39
C VAL A 210 -33.14 -14.30 -67.78
N ALA A 211 -32.48 -13.16 -67.93
CA ALA A 211 -31.78 -12.82 -69.17
C ALA A 211 -30.28 -12.65 -68.95
N LEU A 212 -29.50 -13.32 -69.82
CA LEU A 212 -28.05 -13.25 -69.88
C LEU A 212 -27.64 -12.46 -71.12
N GLY A 213 -27.32 -11.18 -70.96
CA GLY A 213 -27.04 -10.28 -72.09
C GLY A 213 -25.65 -10.41 -72.70
N HIS A 214 -24.82 -11.31 -72.18
CA HIS A 214 -23.42 -11.52 -72.56
C HIS A 214 -23.12 -13.01 -72.74
N LYS A 215 -21.90 -13.34 -73.19
CA LYS A 215 -21.47 -14.73 -73.39
C LYS A 215 -21.63 -15.54 -72.08
N VAL A 216 -22.18 -16.74 -72.21
CA VAL A 216 -22.27 -17.73 -71.14
C VAL A 216 -21.24 -18.81 -71.43
N ASP A 217 -20.21 -18.90 -70.59
CA ASP A 217 -19.22 -19.97 -70.63
C ASP A 217 -19.61 -21.04 -69.61
N ALA A 218 -20.10 -22.18 -70.09
CA ALA A 218 -20.60 -23.27 -69.26
C ALA A 218 -20.26 -24.62 -69.87
N ASN A 219 -19.80 -25.56 -69.04
CA ASN A 219 -19.50 -26.93 -69.47
C ASN A 219 -20.73 -27.67 -70.02
N THR A 220 -21.94 -27.33 -69.57
CA THR A 220 -23.19 -27.89 -70.08
C THR A 220 -24.34 -26.91 -69.85
N LEU A 221 -25.19 -26.73 -70.86
CA LEU A 221 -26.47 -26.02 -70.77
C LEU A 221 -27.60 -27.02 -71.02
N LEU A 222 -28.58 -27.06 -70.12
CA LEU A 222 -29.76 -27.92 -70.22
C LEU A 222 -31.03 -27.06 -70.27
N GLU A 223 -31.91 -27.34 -71.22
CA GLU A 223 -33.26 -26.78 -71.28
C GLU A 223 -34.25 -27.86 -70.82
N LYS A 224 -34.94 -27.65 -69.68
CA LYS A 224 -35.87 -28.63 -69.06
C LYS A 224 -35.30 -30.07 -68.98
N GLY A 225 -34.01 -30.18 -68.68
CA GLY A 225 -33.30 -31.46 -68.56
C GLY A 225 -32.72 -32.01 -69.86
N GLN A 226 -32.91 -31.35 -71.00
CA GLN A 226 -32.37 -31.75 -72.29
C GLN A 226 -31.11 -30.94 -72.65
N ARG A 227 -30.07 -31.60 -73.18
CA ARG A 227 -28.85 -30.91 -73.64
C ARG A 227 -29.15 -30.05 -74.86
N VAL A 228 -28.80 -28.77 -74.78
CA VAL A 228 -28.81 -27.88 -75.94
C VAL A 228 -27.51 -28.10 -76.72
N TYR A 229 -27.61 -28.68 -77.91
CA TYR A 229 -26.46 -28.94 -78.77
C TYR A 229 -26.16 -27.72 -79.66
N SER A 230 -24.88 -27.35 -79.78
CA SER A 230 -24.39 -26.25 -80.61
C SER A 230 -23.35 -26.77 -81.62
N PRO A 231 -22.94 -26.01 -82.64
CA PRO A 231 -21.88 -26.43 -83.56
C PRO A 231 -20.57 -26.84 -82.87
N ASN A 232 -20.29 -26.27 -81.69
CA ASN A 232 -19.08 -26.55 -80.89
C ASN A 232 -19.28 -27.68 -79.86
N ASN A 233 -20.52 -28.17 -79.70
CA ASN A 233 -20.88 -29.32 -78.85
C ASN A 233 -21.82 -30.23 -79.65
N LYS A 234 -21.38 -30.66 -80.83
CA LYS A 234 -22.15 -31.54 -81.72
C LYS A 234 -22.12 -32.97 -81.15
N PRO A 235 -23.27 -33.64 -80.97
CA PRO A 235 -23.27 -35.00 -80.44
C PRO A 235 -22.49 -35.93 -81.39
N THR A 236 -21.77 -36.89 -80.83
CA THR A 236 -21.12 -37.95 -81.61
C THR A 236 -22.17 -38.88 -82.21
N ALA A 237 -21.81 -39.66 -83.23
CA ALA A 237 -22.72 -40.66 -83.79
C ALA A 237 -23.22 -41.63 -82.69
N ALA A 238 -22.37 -41.99 -81.72
CA ALA A 238 -22.76 -42.81 -80.57
C ALA A 238 -23.78 -42.11 -79.64
N ASP A 239 -23.65 -40.81 -79.40
CA ASP A 239 -24.55 -40.04 -78.52
C ASP A 239 -26.00 -39.95 -79.05
N ILE A 240 -26.21 -40.22 -80.35
CA ILE A 240 -27.53 -40.28 -81.01
C ILE A 240 -27.90 -41.69 -81.51
N GLY A 241 -27.10 -42.72 -81.19
CA GLY A 241 -27.37 -44.10 -81.61
C GLY A 241 -27.10 -44.42 -83.09
N ALA A 242 -26.21 -43.69 -83.75
CA ALA A 242 -25.80 -43.86 -85.15
C ALA A 242 -24.35 -44.37 -85.31
N LEU A 243 -24.05 -45.00 -86.47
CA LEU A 243 -22.69 -45.41 -86.86
C LEU A 243 -22.00 -44.33 -87.72
N PRO A 244 -20.66 -44.12 -87.61
CA PRO A 244 -19.94 -43.14 -88.41
C PRO A 244 -19.83 -43.59 -89.88
N ALA A 245 -19.86 -42.62 -90.81
CA ALA A 245 -20.01 -42.85 -92.25
C ALA A 245 -18.91 -43.69 -92.93
N ASN A 246 -17.76 -43.95 -92.27
CA ASN A 246 -16.60 -44.68 -92.83
C ASN A 246 -16.06 -45.80 -91.91
N GLY A 247 -16.92 -46.52 -91.16
CA GLY A 247 -16.45 -47.61 -90.29
C GLY A 247 -15.81 -48.79 -91.07
N THR A 248 -14.51 -49.03 -90.86
CA THR A 248 -13.73 -50.17 -91.41
C THR A 248 -13.76 -51.40 -90.49
N ALA A 249 -13.24 -52.55 -90.97
CA ALA A 249 -13.29 -53.92 -90.42
C ALA A 249 -12.93 -54.16 -88.93
N ALA A 250 -12.59 -53.15 -88.13
CA ALA A 250 -12.49 -53.27 -86.67
C ALA A 250 -13.86 -53.56 -86.00
N SER A 251 -14.97 -53.40 -86.72
CA SER A 251 -16.30 -53.85 -86.31
C SER A 251 -16.65 -55.28 -86.72
N ALA A 252 -15.78 -55.98 -87.47
CA ALA A 252 -16.01 -57.37 -87.87
C ALA A 252 -15.55 -58.31 -86.76
N THR A 253 -16.50 -58.93 -86.06
CA THR A 253 -16.25 -59.83 -84.92
C THR A 253 -15.87 -61.25 -85.32
N LYS A 254 -15.91 -61.61 -86.62
CA LYS A 254 -15.69 -62.98 -87.12
C LYS A 254 -15.29 -63.04 -88.61
N LEU A 255 -14.33 -63.90 -88.97
CA LEU A 255 -14.08 -64.33 -90.35
C LEU A 255 -15.17 -65.31 -90.82
N SER A 256 -15.70 -65.12 -92.02
CA SER A 256 -16.81 -65.93 -92.55
C SER A 256 -16.48 -67.42 -92.78
N MET A 257 -15.19 -67.78 -92.89
CA MET A 257 -14.72 -69.18 -92.90
C MET A 257 -13.44 -69.33 -92.05
N ALA A 258 -13.44 -70.26 -91.10
CA ALA A 258 -12.28 -70.55 -90.24
C ALA A 258 -11.11 -71.20 -91.03
N ARG A 259 -9.87 -70.88 -90.65
CA ARG A 259 -8.62 -71.48 -91.18
C ARG A 259 -7.94 -72.30 -90.09
N LYS A 260 -7.21 -73.37 -90.43
CA LYS A 260 -6.46 -74.18 -89.43
C LYS A 260 -5.00 -73.72 -89.33
N ILE A 261 -4.51 -73.47 -88.10
CA ILE A 261 -3.12 -73.14 -87.76
C ILE A 261 -2.60 -74.20 -86.78
N ALA A 262 -1.56 -74.95 -87.18
CA ALA A 262 -1.02 -76.08 -86.41
C ALA A 262 -2.10 -77.08 -85.93
N GLY A 263 -3.10 -77.34 -86.78
CA GLY A 263 -4.22 -78.26 -86.52
C GLY A 263 -5.43 -77.63 -85.81
N VAL A 264 -5.31 -76.45 -85.22
CA VAL A 264 -6.38 -75.75 -84.48
C VAL A 264 -7.08 -74.72 -85.38
N ALA A 265 -8.41 -74.69 -85.38
CA ALA A 265 -9.20 -73.75 -86.20
C ALA A 265 -9.21 -72.33 -85.61
N PHE A 266 -9.05 -71.31 -86.45
CA PHE A 266 -9.06 -69.89 -86.10
C PHE A 266 -9.88 -69.10 -87.13
N ASP A 267 -10.83 -68.30 -86.65
CA ASP A 267 -11.72 -67.45 -87.44
C ASP A 267 -11.69 -65.98 -86.98
N GLY A 268 -10.67 -65.58 -86.22
CA GLY A 268 -10.52 -64.20 -85.77
C GLY A 268 -11.52 -63.73 -84.70
N THR A 269 -12.45 -64.59 -84.25
CA THR A 269 -13.38 -64.25 -83.15
C THR A 269 -12.72 -64.27 -81.78
N ALA A 270 -11.62 -65.01 -81.64
CA ALA A 270 -10.89 -65.18 -80.41
C ALA A 270 -9.43 -65.57 -80.70
N ASP A 271 -8.52 -65.22 -79.78
CA ASP A 271 -7.12 -65.64 -79.84
C ASP A 271 -6.99 -67.16 -79.85
N ILE A 272 -5.99 -67.65 -80.57
CA ILE A 272 -5.63 -69.06 -80.63
C ILE A 272 -4.48 -69.33 -79.65
N VAL A 273 -4.64 -70.36 -78.81
CA VAL A 273 -3.59 -70.84 -77.91
C VAL A 273 -2.96 -72.10 -78.48
N LEU A 274 -1.67 -72.03 -78.79
CA LEU A 274 -0.86 -73.19 -79.16
C LEU A 274 -0.02 -73.61 -77.96
N THR A 275 -0.17 -74.86 -77.54
CA THR A 275 0.62 -75.45 -76.46
C THR A 275 1.89 -76.09 -77.02
N PRO A 276 2.90 -76.34 -76.18
CA PRO A 276 4.09 -77.09 -76.60
C PRO A 276 3.72 -78.44 -77.26
N ALA A 277 2.63 -79.10 -76.79
CA ALA A 277 2.10 -80.31 -77.41
C ALA A 277 1.53 -80.10 -78.83
N ASN A 278 0.97 -78.92 -79.16
CA ASN A 278 0.48 -78.61 -80.51
C ASN A 278 1.59 -78.53 -81.57
N VAL A 279 2.85 -78.44 -81.14
CA VAL A 279 4.03 -78.41 -82.00
C VAL A 279 5.09 -79.46 -81.61
N GLY A 280 4.74 -80.41 -80.72
CA GLY A 280 5.63 -81.50 -80.30
C GLY A 280 6.82 -81.13 -79.39
N ALA A 281 6.72 -80.07 -78.57
CA ALA A 281 7.80 -79.56 -77.71
C ALA A 281 7.49 -79.60 -76.18
N LEU A 282 8.53 -79.43 -75.35
CA LEU A 282 8.46 -79.12 -73.90
C LEU A 282 9.01 -77.68 -73.66
N PRO A 283 8.49 -76.90 -72.69
CA PRO A 283 8.86 -75.49 -72.55
C PRO A 283 10.29 -75.29 -72.05
N ALA A 284 11.05 -74.45 -72.76
CA ALA A 284 12.50 -74.33 -72.68
C ALA A 284 13.08 -73.55 -71.48
N ALA A 285 12.26 -73.18 -70.48
CA ALA A 285 12.69 -72.32 -69.37
C ALA A 285 12.06 -72.71 -68.02
N GLY A 286 12.27 -73.94 -67.57
CA GLY A 286 12.11 -74.28 -66.15
C GLY A 286 13.17 -73.59 -65.28
N THR A 287 13.13 -72.26 -65.24
CA THR A 287 13.98 -71.39 -64.41
C THR A 287 13.12 -70.79 -63.29
N ALA A 288 13.76 -70.27 -62.24
CA ALA A 288 13.10 -69.77 -61.03
C ALA A 288 11.97 -68.74 -61.25
N ALA A 289 11.86 -68.11 -62.43
CA ALA A 289 10.74 -67.23 -62.77
C ALA A 289 9.39 -67.97 -62.95
N ALA A 290 9.40 -69.27 -63.20
CA ALA A 290 8.20 -70.12 -63.17
C ALA A 290 7.88 -70.63 -61.75
N ALA A 291 8.80 -70.49 -60.80
CA ALA A 291 8.61 -70.89 -59.42
C ALA A 291 8.01 -69.72 -58.62
N THR A 292 6.68 -69.68 -58.53
CA THR A 292 5.95 -68.68 -57.72
C THR A 292 6.18 -68.86 -56.21
N LYS A 293 6.79 -69.97 -55.78
CA LYS A 293 7.17 -70.25 -54.39
C LYS A 293 8.40 -71.18 -54.32
N LEU A 294 9.20 -71.05 -53.26
CA LEU A 294 10.20 -72.03 -52.86
C LEU A 294 9.51 -73.37 -52.51
N ALA A 295 10.06 -74.49 -52.98
CA ALA A 295 9.50 -75.83 -52.71
C ALA A 295 9.51 -76.20 -51.21
N VAL A 296 10.44 -75.62 -50.43
CA VAL A 296 10.49 -75.72 -48.97
C VAL A 296 10.74 -74.31 -48.41
N ALA A 297 9.82 -73.80 -47.60
CA ALA A 297 9.95 -72.50 -46.95
C ALA A 297 11.18 -72.46 -46.01
N ARG A 298 11.91 -71.34 -46.02
CA ARG A 298 13.06 -71.10 -45.12
C ARG A 298 12.67 -70.14 -44.02
N LYS A 299 13.22 -70.29 -42.82
CA LYS A 299 12.96 -69.36 -41.71
C LYS A 299 13.98 -68.22 -41.72
N ILE A 300 13.52 -66.97 -41.73
CA ILE A 300 14.34 -65.75 -41.57
C ILE A 300 13.86 -65.07 -40.30
N ALA A 301 14.74 -64.96 -39.28
CA ALA A 301 14.40 -64.52 -37.92
C ALA A 301 13.17 -65.24 -37.29
N GLY A 302 13.00 -66.54 -37.61
CA GLY A 302 11.91 -67.37 -37.10
C GLY A 302 10.64 -67.39 -37.97
N VAL A 303 10.48 -66.44 -38.90
CA VAL A 303 9.33 -66.32 -39.79
C VAL A 303 9.58 -67.10 -41.10
N ALA A 304 8.61 -67.90 -41.54
CA ALA A 304 8.72 -68.69 -42.76
C ALA A 304 8.58 -67.80 -44.01
N PHE A 305 9.51 -67.94 -44.94
CA PHE A 305 9.56 -67.22 -46.22
C PHE A 305 9.73 -68.21 -47.37
N ASP A 306 8.85 -68.13 -48.35
CA ASP A 306 8.89 -68.92 -49.58
C ASP A 306 8.85 -68.07 -50.86
N GLY A 307 8.93 -66.73 -50.73
CA GLY A 307 8.97 -65.80 -51.86
C GLY A 307 7.62 -65.46 -52.48
N THR A 308 6.51 -65.95 -51.93
CA THR A 308 5.15 -65.65 -52.44
C THR A 308 4.62 -64.27 -52.05
N ALA A 309 5.17 -63.66 -51.01
CA ALA A 309 4.83 -62.32 -50.53
C ALA A 309 6.05 -61.67 -49.85
N ASP A 310 6.02 -60.34 -49.73
CA ASP A 310 6.99 -59.61 -48.91
C ASP A 310 6.92 -60.10 -47.46
N ILE A 311 8.08 -60.15 -46.80
CA ILE A 311 8.20 -60.52 -45.40
C ILE A 311 8.45 -59.30 -44.54
N ASP A 312 7.55 -59.05 -43.58
CA ASP A 312 7.72 -57.98 -42.61
C ASP A 312 8.46 -58.47 -41.36
N ILE A 313 9.76 -58.15 -41.29
CA ILE A 313 10.56 -58.30 -40.06
C ILE A 313 10.47 -56.98 -39.30
N ASN A 314 9.46 -56.84 -38.44
CA ASN A 314 9.32 -55.64 -37.61
C ASN A 314 9.91 -55.83 -36.21
N SER A 315 10.19 -54.70 -35.55
CA SER A 315 10.80 -54.70 -34.21
C SER A 315 9.96 -55.49 -33.19
N GLN A 316 8.63 -55.46 -33.30
CA GLN A 316 7.73 -56.20 -32.40
C GLN A 316 7.93 -57.72 -32.50
N GLY A 317 8.08 -58.27 -33.71
CA GLY A 317 8.36 -59.68 -33.94
C GLY A 317 9.74 -60.11 -33.40
N VAL A 318 10.75 -59.23 -33.51
CA VAL A 318 12.07 -59.47 -32.94
C VAL A 318 12.03 -59.46 -31.40
N PHE A 319 11.34 -58.50 -30.77
CA PHE A 319 11.19 -58.45 -29.31
C PHE A 319 10.35 -59.62 -28.75
N ALA A 320 9.39 -60.16 -29.51
CA ALA A 320 8.57 -61.31 -29.11
C ALA A 320 9.36 -62.64 -29.04
N THR A 321 10.56 -62.70 -29.63
CA THR A 321 11.41 -63.90 -29.65
C THR A 321 12.49 -63.94 -28.57
N SER A 322 12.39 -63.11 -27.52
CA SER A 322 13.38 -63.08 -26.43
C SER A 322 13.58 -64.47 -25.79
N LEU A 323 14.83 -64.82 -25.52
CA LEU A 323 15.19 -66.15 -25.02
C LEU A 323 15.03 -66.23 -23.49
N SER A 324 14.38 -67.29 -23.01
CA SER A 324 14.17 -67.49 -21.57
C SER A 324 15.50 -67.83 -20.87
N ILE A 325 15.79 -67.14 -19.77
CA ILE A 325 16.89 -67.45 -18.87
C ILE A 325 16.41 -68.55 -17.92
N GLY A 326 17.07 -69.70 -17.97
CA GLY A 326 16.70 -70.87 -17.17
C GLY A 326 16.91 -70.69 -15.65
N ASN A 327 16.66 -71.78 -14.91
CA ASN A 327 16.78 -71.81 -13.46
C ASN A 327 18.24 -71.70 -12.97
N ALA A 328 18.48 -70.89 -11.92
CA ALA A 328 19.75 -70.77 -11.20
C ALA A 328 20.97 -70.44 -12.08
N VAL A 329 20.77 -69.71 -13.18
CA VAL A 329 21.84 -69.43 -14.14
C VAL A 329 22.75 -68.29 -13.66
N ASP A 330 24.03 -68.35 -14.04
CA ASP A 330 24.97 -67.25 -13.86
C ASP A 330 24.90 -66.27 -15.04
N LEU A 331 24.52 -65.01 -14.78
CA LEU A 331 24.45 -63.98 -15.82
C LEU A 331 25.78 -63.68 -16.49
N ASN A 332 26.93 -63.99 -15.88
CA ASN A 332 28.24 -63.82 -16.53
C ASN A 332 28.40 -64.68 -17.79
N THR A 333 27.59 -65.73 -17.96
CA THR A 333 27.63 -66.61 -19.13
C THR A 333 26.89 -66.03 -20.35
N TYR A 334 26.01 -65.05 -20.15
CA TYR A 334 25.25 -64.39 -21.22
C TYR A 334 26.08 -63.29 -21.90
N THR A 335 26.96 -63.73 -22.80
CA THR A 335 27.90 -62.86 -23.54
C THR A 335 27.53 -62.67 -25.01
N SER A 336 26.63 -63.51 -25.53
CA SER A 336 26.10 -63.38 -26.89
C SER A 336 25.08 -62.24 -26.96
N PRO A 337 25.14 -61.37 -27.99
CA PRO A 337 24.16 -60.32 -28.17
C PRO A 337 22.75 -60.87 -28.35
N GLY A 338 21.80 -60.29 -27.65
CA GLY A 338 20.44 -60.77 -27.69
C GLY A 338 19.56 -60.18 -26.60
N LEU A 339 18.28 -60.50 -26.74
CA LEU A 339 17.23 -60.16 -25.80
C LEU A 339 16.84 -61.43 -25.05
N TYR A 340 16.93 -61.35 -23.73
CA TYR A 340 16.64 -62.45 -22.83
C TYR A 340 15.67 -62.01 -21.74
N HIS A 341 14.98 -62.95 -21.11
CA HIS A 341 14.12 -62.65 -19.95
C HIS A 341 14.23 -63.71 -18.87
N GLN A 342 14.28 -63.27 -17.61
CA GLN A 342 14.08 -64.11 -16.44
C GLN A 342 12.64 -63.93 -15.98
N ALA A 343 11.84 -64.99 -16.08
CA ALA A 343 10.39 -64.94 -15.82
C ALA A 343 10.03 -64.99 -14.32
N GLN A 344 10.94 -65.40 -13.43
CA GLN A 344 10.62 -65.74 -12.04
C GLN A 344 11.61 -65.14 -11.04
N ASN A 345 11.09 -64.46 -10.00
CA ASN A 345 11.91 -63.90 -8.93
C ASN A 345 12.75 -64.98 -8.22
N VAL A 346 12.18 -66.17 -8.02
CA VAL A 346 12.87 -67.30 -7.36
C VAL A 346 14.09 -67.78 -8.16
N GLN A 347 14.03 -67.72 -9.50
CA GLN A 347 15.14 -68.13 -10.37
C GLN A 347 16.23 -67.06 -10.45
N ALA A 348 15.87 -65.78 -10.38
CA ALA A 348 16.83 -64.69 -10.22
C ALA A 348 17.53 -64.75 -8.85
N ALA A 349 16.79 -65.09 -7.79
CA ALA A 349 17.30 -65.21 -6.43
C ALA A 349 18.30 -66.38 -6.26
N SER A 350 18.05 -67.50 -6.94
CA SER A 350 18.95 -68.67 -6.95
C SER A 350 20.08 -68.56 -7.98
N GLY A 351 19.98 -67.62 -8.92
CA GLY A 351 20.97 -67.35 -9.95
C GLY A 351 22.18 -66.55 -9.43
N LYS A 352 23.24 -66.49 -10.23
CA LYS A 352 24.47 -65.76 -9.89
C LYS A 352 24.61 -64.52 -10.75
N ASN A 353 25.25 -63.49 -10.17
CA ASN A 353 25.55 -62.22 -10.85
C ASN A 353 24.32 -61.45 -11.36
N TYR A 354 23.15 -61.69 -10.76
CA TYR A 354 22.01 -60.80 -10.90
C TYR A 354 22.25 -59.52 -10.09
N PRO A 355 21.84 -58.33 -10.59
CA PRO A 355 21.92 -57.10 -9.80
C PRO A 355 20.96 -57.11 -8.61
N GLU A 356 19.85 -57.85 -8.72
CA GLU A 356 18.83 -58.00 -7.69
C GLU A 356 18.09 -59.34 -7.87
N ALA A 357 17.58 -59.91 -6.77
CA ALA A 357 16.81 -61.15 -6.75
C ALA A 357 15.36 -60.97 -7.29
N GLN A 358 15.21 -60.44 -8.50
CA GLN A 358 13.92 -60.16 -9.14
C GLN A 358 13.93 -60.53 -10.63
N ALA A 359 12.78 -60.97 -11.13
CA ALA A 359 12.50 -61.20 -12.55
C ALA A 359 12.69 -59.92 -13.37
N GLY A 360 12.98 -60.09 -14.66
CA GLY A 360 13.32 -58.96 -15.50
C GLY A 360 13.74 -59.35 -16.91
N SER A 361 14.05 -58.34 -17.70
CA SER A 361 14.64 -58.53 -19.04
C SER A 361 16.14 -58.24 -18.97
N LEU A 362 16.92 -59.05 -19.69
CA LEU A 362 18.35 -58.86 -19.89
C LEU A 362 18.59 -58.55 -21.36
N GLU A 363 19.21 -57.41 -21.61
CA GLU A 363 19.70 -57.01 -22.92
C GLU A 363 21.22 -57.14 -22.92
N VAL A 364 21.76 -57.91 -23.87
CA VAL A 364 23.20 -58.09 -24.06
C VAL A 364 23.62 -57.42 -25.36
N LEU A 365 24.53 -56.44 -25.25
CA LEU A 365 25.00 -55.64 -26.37
C LEU A 365 26.50 -55.91 -26.61
N LYS A 366 26.89 -56.11 -27.88
CA LYS A 366 28.30 -56.25 -28.27
C LYS A 366 28.94 -54.90 -28.56
N HIS A 367 30.15 -54.70 -28.04
CA HIS A 367 31.11 -53.68 -28.50
C HIS A 367 32.53 -54.27 -28.40
N ALA A 368 33.56 -53.45 -28.14
CA ALA A 368 34.91 -53.95 -27.84
C ALA A 368 34.92 -54.95 -26.66
N GLY A 369 33.95 -54.83 -25.75
CA GLY A 369 33.58 -55.82 -24.74
C GLY A 369 32.13 -56.28 -24.92
N ILE A 370 31.41 -56.42 -23.82
CA ILE A 370 29.95 -56.61 -23.82
C ILE A 370 29.33 -55.76 -22.72
N THR A 371 28.11 -55.30 -22.95
CA THR A 371 27.33 -54.61 -21.93
C THR A 371 26.07 -55.40 -21.65
N GLN A 372 25.77 -55.56 -20.37
CA GLN A 372 24.50 -56.09 -19.91
C GLN A 372 23.66 -54.98 -19.30
N ILE A 373 22.38 -54.96 -19.67
CA ILE A 373 21.36 -54.09 -19.09
C ILE A 373 20.26 -54.98 -18.55
N TYR A 374 19.99 -54.92 -17.25
CA TYR A 374 18.93 -55.69 -16.61
C TYR A 374 17.82 -54.75 -16.15
N ARG A 375 16.58 -54.98 -16.60
CA ARG A 375 15.41 -54.16 -16.24
C ARG A 375 14.46 -55.00 -15.40
N ILE A 376 14.13 -54.53 -14.21
CA ILE A 376 13.23 -55.25 -13.29
C ILE A 376 11.80 -55.19 -13.84
N TYR A 377 11.08 -56.32 -13.81
CA TYR A 377 9.80 -56.44 -14.52
C TYR A 377 8.66 -55.55 -13.99
N ASN A 378 8.70 -55.16 -12.71
CA ASN A 378 7.59 -54.52 -12.00
C ASN A 378 7.88 -53.10 -11.50
N ASN A 379 9.03 -52.53 -11.82
CA ASN A 379 9.40 -51.18 -11.41
C ASN A 379 10.39 -50.57 -12.41
N SER A 380 10.80 -49.32 -12.19
CA SER A 380 11.64 -48.59 -13.13
C SER A 380 13.14 -48.89 -13.02
N ARG A 381 13.57 -49.66 -12.01
CA ARG A 381 14.99 -49.92 -11.75
C ARG A 381 15.62 -50.67 -12.91
N CYS A 382 16.70 -50.10 -13.41
CA CYS A 382 17.49 -50.63 -14.49
C CYS A 382 18.96 -50.62 -14.07
N TYR A 383 19.62 -51.75 -14.19
CA TYR A 383 21.03 -51.89 -13.85
C TYR A 383 21.84 -52.09 -15.12
N LYS A 384 23.05 -51.54 -15.14
CA LYS A 384 24.01 -51.71 -16.23
C LYS A 384 25.34 -52.20 -15.71
N ARG A 385 26.01 -53.07 -16.45
CA ARG A 385 27.42 -53.40 -16.25
C ARG A 385 28.10 -53.72 -17.57
N THR A 386 29.41 -53.70 -17.58
CA THR A 386 30.20 -54.01 -18.77
C THR A 386 31.27 -55.04 -18.45
N GLN A 387 31.51 -55.96 -19.37
CA GLN A 387 32.68 -56.83 -19.34
C GLN A 387 33.71 -56.33 -20.35
N TYR A 388 34.96 -56.21 -19.94
CA TYR A 388 36.09 -55.91 -20.81
C TYR A 388 37.27 -56.81 -20.45
N SER A 389 37.89 -57.44 -21.45
CA SER A 389 39.01 -58.37 -21.25
C SER A 389 38.71 -59.49 -20.23
N GLY A 390 37.49 -60.01 -20.21
CA GLY A 390 37.05 -61.10 -19.32
C GLY A 390 36.58 -60.67 -17.92
N ALA A 391 36.89 -59.45 -17.48
CA ALA A 391 36.48 -58.94 -16.17
C ALA A 391 35.16 -58.17 -16.24
N TRP A 392 34.25 -58.44 -15.29
CA TRP A 392 32.97 -57.74 -15.15
C TRP A 392 33.09 -56.54 -14.21
N SER A 393 32.56 -55.40 -14.61
CA SER A 393 32.29 -54.31 -13.67
C SER A 393 31.18 -54.72 -12.69
N ALA A 394 31.15 -54.05 -11.54
CA ALA A 394 29.97 -54.08 -10.68
C ALA A 394 28.74 -53.59 -11.47
N TRP A 395 27.56 -54.06 -11.07
CA TRP A 395 26.30 -53.50 -11.52
C TRP A 395 26.13 -52.09 -10.95
N VAL A 396 25.81 -51.14 -11.82
CA VAL A 396 25.42 -49.78 -11.44
C VAL A 396 23.94 -49.58 -11.72
N LEU A 397 23.23 -48.98 -10.76
CA LEU A 397 21.82 -48.63 -10.88
C LEU A 397 21.66 -47.33 -11.68
N ASN A 398 20.82 -47.35 -12.71
CA ASN A 398 20.39 -46.15 -13.39
C ASN A 398 19.24 -45.51 -12.62
N TYR A 399 19.34 -44.21 -12.39
CA TYR A 399 18.28 -43.42 -11.75
C TYR A 399 17.33 -42.80 -12.78
N ASP A 400 16.08 -42.62 -12.38
CA ASP A 400 15.02 -41.99 -13.15
C ASP A 400 14.07 -41.20 -12.24
N THR A 401 12.95 -40.70 -12.77
CA THR A 401 12.00 -39.88 -11.99
C THR A 401 11.25 -40.66 -10.91
N ALA A 402 11.07 -41.97 -11.06
CA ALA A 402 10.45 -42.86 -10.07
C ALA A 402 11.49 -43.49 -9.12
N ASN A 403 12.74 -43.66 -9.57
CA ASN A 403 13.89 -44.10 -8.79
C ASN A 403 14.96 -43.00 -8.75
N LYS A 404 14.73 -41.95 -7.97
CA LYS A 404 15.65 -40.81 -7.84
C LYS A 404 16.86 -41.17 -6.96
N PRO A 405 18.05 -40.62 -7.22
CA PRO A 405 19.16 -40.76 -6.28
C PRO A 405 18.80 -40.07 -4.97
N THR A 406 19.27 -40.63 -3.86
CA THR A 406 19.28 -39.90 -2.57
C THR A 406 20.35 -38.81 -2.60
N ALA A 407 20.27 -37.83 -1.70
CA ALA A 407 21.29 -36.79 -1.61
C ALA A 407 22.69 -37.38 -1.36
N ALA A 408 22.78 -38.46 -0.58
CA ALA A 408 24.02 -39.20 -0.35
C ALA A 408 24.57 -39.85 -1.63
N ASP A 409 23.70 -40.41 -2.48
CA ASP A 409 24.11 -41.09 -3.72
C ASP A 409 24.80 -40.17 -4.74
N VAL A 410 24.57 -38.85 -4.66
CA VAL A 410 25.17 -37.84 -5.54
C VAL A 410 26.15 -36.92 -4.83
N GLY A 411 26.51 -37.23 -3.57
CA GLY A 411 27.41 -36.38 -2.77
C GLY A 411 26.84 -34.99 -2.45
N ALA A 412 25.50 -34.86 -2.43
CA ALA A 412 24.79 -33.61 -2.13
C ALA A 412 24.24 -33.60 -0.69
N LEU A 413 23.99 -32.40 -0.18
CA LEU A 413 23.25 -32.20 1.08
C LEU A 413 21.74 -32.24 0.80
N PRO A 414 20.91 -32.82 1.70
CA PRO A 414 19.45 -32.85 1.52
C PRO A 414 18.87 -31.43 1.53
N ALA A 415 17.83 -31.18 0.73
CA ALA A 415 17.21 -29.86 0.53
C ALA A 415 16.62 -29.21 1.81
N GLY A 416 16.52 -29.97 2.91
CA GLY A 416 16.12 -29.49 4.24
C GLY A 416 17.27 -29.43 5.25
N GLY A 417 18.53 -29.36 4.81
CA GLY A 417 19.69 -29.22 5.70
C GLY A 417 19.49 -28.08 6.70
N THR A 418 19.57 -28.39 7.99
CA THR A 418 19.40 -27.42 9.07
C THR A 418 20.62 -26.49 9.18
N ALA A 419 20.47 -25.35 9.86
CA ALA A 419 21.54 -24.36 10.07
C ALA A 419 22.87 -24.94 10.61
N ALA A 420 22.84 -26.14 11.20
CA ALA A 420 24.03 -26.86 11.66
C ALA A 420 25.02 -27.22 10.54
N ALA A 421 24.58 -27.35 9.28
CA ALA A 421 25.46 -27.65 8.14
C ALA A 421 26.00 -26.39 7.43
N ALA A 422 25.43 -25.22 7.69
CA ALA A 422 25.79 -23.97 7.02
C ALA A 422 26.91 -23.26 7.80
N THR A 423 28.10 -23.17 7.20
CA THR A 423 29.26 -22.47 7.80
C THR A 423 29.29 -20.97 7.50
N LYS A 424 28.48 -20.50 6.54
CA LYS A 424 28.38 -19.09 6.12
C LYS A 424 27.08 -18.81 5.37
N LEU A 425 26.49 -17.62 5.53
CA LEU A 425 25.42 -17.10 4.68
C LEU A 425 25.97 -16.72 3.30
N ALA A 426 25.33 -17.21 2.23
CA ALA A 426 25.72 -16.90 0.84
C ALA A 426 25.68 -15.39 0.54
N THR A 427 24.78 -14.66 1.18
CA THR A 427 24.75 -13.19 1.16
C THR A 427 24.73 -12.68 2.58
N ALA A 428 25.77 -11.94 2.98
CA ALA A 428 25.83 -11.29 4.28
C ALA A 428 24.62 -10.37 4.47
N ARG A 429 24.02 -10.40 5.66
CA ARG A 429 22.94 -9.49 6.05
C ARG A 429 23.52 -8.39 6.93
N THR A 430 23.01 -7.18 6.82
CA THR A 430 23.38 -6.09 7.73
C THR A 430 22.51 -6.15 8.97
N ILE A 431 23.12 -6.29 10.15
CA ILE A 431 22.46 -6.10 11.44
C ILE A 431 22.93 -4.75 11.95
N ASN A 432 22.03 -3.77 12.01
CA ASN A 432 22.36 -2.41 12.48
C ASN A 432 23.56 -1.77 11.75
N GLY A 433 23.61 -1.97 10.42
CA GLY A 433 24.65 -1.45 9.53
C GLY A 433 25.95 -2.28 9.49
N VAL A 434 26.09 -3.31 10.33
CA VAL A 434 27.27 -4.20 10.35
C VAL A 434 26.97 -5.49 9.59
N ALA A 435 27.82 -5.85 8.63
CA ALA A 435 27.66 -7.08 7.85
C ALA A 435 27.88 -8.33 8.72
N PHE A 436 26.97 -9.30 8.63
CA PHE A 436 27.00 -10.56 9.34
C PHE A 436 26.68 -11.71 8.39
N ASP A 437 27.58 -12.69 8.34
CA ASP A 437 27.45 -13.88 7.50
C ASP A 437 27.51 -15.19 8.31
N GLY A 438 27.53 -15.11 9.65
CA GLY A 438 27.56 -16.28 10.52
C GLY A 438 28.92 -16.96 10.70
N THR A 439 29.99 -16.49 10.05
CA THR A 439 31.34 -17.09 10.19
C THR A 439 32.04 -16.74 11.50
N ALA A 440 31.61 -15.67 12.17
CA ALA A 440 32.13 -15.23 13.48
C ALA A 440 31.03 -14.51 14.27
N ASN A 441 31.24 -14.33 15.58
CA ASN A 441 30.36 -13.52 16.41
C ASN A 441 30.29 -12.08 15.90
N ILE A 442 29.11 -11.47 15.96
CA ILE A 442 28.93 -10.06 15.60
C ILE A 442 29.26 -9.15 16.80
N ALA A 443 30.06 -8.11 16.57
CA ALA A 443 30.31 -7.06 17.55
C ALA A 443 29.49 -5.81 17.20
N LEU A 444 28.58 -5.40 18.10
CA LEU A 444 27.80 -4.17 17.96
C LEU A 444 28.30 -3.14 18.97
N THR A 445 28.49 -1.90 18.51
CA THR A 445 28.83 -0.75 19.38
C THR A 445 27.56 0.02 19.77
N PRO A 446 27.59 0.84 20.84
CA PRO A 446 26.47 1.73 21.18
C PRO A 446 26.04 2.61 20.00
N ALA A 447 27.00 3.05 19.17
CA ALA A 447 26.72 3.79 17.93
C ALA A 447 25.90 2.97 16.92
N ASN A 448 26.13 1.66 16.79
CA ASN A 448 25.37 0.83 15.86
C ASN A 448 23.89 0.70 16.25
N ILE A 449 23.55 0.83 17.54
CA ILE A 449 22.18 0.65 18.05
C ILE A 449 21.52 1.96 18.49
N GLY A 450 22.13 3.11 18.20
CA GLY A 450 21.60 4.42 18.61
C GLY A 450 21.59 4.65 20.11
N ALA A 451 22.43 3.93 20.87
CA ALA A 451 22.55 4.03 22.31
C ALA A 451 23.77 4.86 22.72
N LEU A 452 23.67 5.57 23.84
CA LEU A 452 24.83 6.17 24.51
C LEU A 452 25.67 5.09 25.18
N PRO A 453 27.01 5.19 25.19
CA PRO A 453 27.85 4.26 25.92
C PRO A 453 27.55 4.32 27.43
N THR A 454 27.73 3.20 28.14
CA THR A 454 27.47 3.08 29.59
C THR A 454 28.27 4.07 30.45
N ALA A 455 29.29 4.73 29.87
CA ALA A 455 30.06 5.81 30.50
C ALA A 455 29.43 7.22 30.31
N GLY A 456 28.28 7.35 29.64
CA GLY A 456 27.52 8.59 29.47
C GLY A 456 26.85 9.02 30.77
N THR A 457 27.63 9.29 31.80
CA THR A 457 27.18 9.89 33.07
C THR A 457 27.40 11.40 33.01
N ALA A 458 26.81 12.16 33.95
CA ALA A 458 26.99 13.61 34.07
C ALA A 458 28.47 14.05 34.10
N ALA A 459 29.40 13.17 34.48
CA ALA A 459 30.83 13.40 34.45
C ALA A 459 31.43 13.59 33.04
N ALA A 460 30.77 13.07 31.99
CA ALA A 460 31.17 13.25 30.60
C ALA A 460 30.60 14.53 29.96
N ALA A 461 29.66 15.21 30.64
CA ALA A 461 29.06 16.44 30.13
C ALA A 461 30.00 17.63 30.40
N THR A 462 30.68 18.09 29.35
CA THR A 462 31.60 19.23 29.42
C THR A 462 30.92 20.60 29.25
N LYS A 463 29.65 20.62 28.83
CA LYS A 463 28.88 21.84 28.55
C LYS A 463 27.36 21.58 28.56
N LEU A 464 26.58 22.50 29.12
CA LEU A 464 25.13 22.58 28.94
C LEU A 464 24.80 23.10 27.54
N VAL A 465 23.95 22.36 26.80
CA VAL A 465 23.48 22.75 25.46
C VAL A 465 22.84 24.14 25.45
N THR A 466 22.06 24.45 26.49
CA THR A 466 21.48 25.78 26.70
C THR A 466 22.00 26.35 28.00
N ALA A 467 22.78 27.44 27.94
CA ALA A 467 23.27 28.15 29.11
C ALA A 467 22.09 28.63 29.97
N ARG A 468 22.19 28.44 31.30
CA ARG A 468 21.23 28.95 32.27
C ARG A 468 21.74 30.28 32.84
N LYS A 469 20.83 31.13 33.35
CA LYS A 469 21.22 32.38 34.01
C LYS A 469 21.14 32.21 35.53
N ILE A 470 22.21 32.56 36.24
CA ILE A 470 22.26 32.63 37.71
C ILE A 470 22.53 34.10 38.05
N ASN A 471 21.57 34.76 38.71
CA ASN A 471 21.61 36.21 39.00
C ASN A 471 21.98 37.09 37.79
N GLY A 472 21.43 36.74 36.61
CA GLY A 472 21.66 37.45 35.35
C GLY A 472 22.91 37.02 34.58
N VAL A 473 23.84 36.29 35.21
CA VAL A 473 25.09 35.81 34.58
C VAL A 473 24.87 34.43 33.94
N ALA A 474 25.30 34.26 32.68
CA ALA A 474 25.15 32.99 31.96
C ALA A 474 26.15 31.94 32.45
N PHE A 475 25.68 30.70 32.63
CA PHE A 475 26.46 29.56 33.07
C PHE A 475 26.11 28.32 32.25
N ASP A 476 27.12 27.70 31.67
CA ASP A 476 27.00 26.48 30.86
C ASP A 476 27.87 25.33 31.38
N GLY A 477 28.50 25.47 32.56
CA GLY A 477 29.32 24.44 33.17
C GLY A 477 30.73 24.28 32.58
N THR A 478 31.11 25.06 31.56
CA THR A 478 32.46 24.97 30.96
C THR A 478 33.55 25.64 31.81
N LYS A 479 33.16 26.54 32.72
CA LYS A 479 34.02 27.29 33.64
C LYS A 479 33.28 27.60 34.93
N ASP A 480 34.01 27.92 35.99
CA ASP A 480 33.44 28.47 37.22
C ASP A 480 32.67 29.77 36.94
N ILE A 481 31.61 30.01 37.71
CA ILE A 481 30.83 31.25 37.64
C ILE A 481 31.42 32.28 38.61
N THR A 482 31.59 33.53 38.14
CA THR A 482 31.98 34.67 38.96
C THR A 482 30.81 35.62 39.10
N LEU A 483 30.44 35.96 40.34
CA LEU A 483 29.39 36.94 40.65
C LEU A 483 30.05 38.19 41.25
N THR A 484 29.60 39.36 40.81
CA THR A 484 30.02 40.67 41.34
C THR A 484 29.05 41.14 42.44
N PRO A 485 29.45 42.10 43.31
CA PRO A 485 28.54 42.72 44.28
C PRO A 485 27.25 43.26 43.65
N GLU A 486 27.31 43.72 42.40
CA GLU A 486 26.14 44.15 41.62
C GLU A 486 25.21 42.99 41.27
N ASN A 487 25.75 41.82 40.91
CA ASN A 487 24.95 40.60 40.70
C ASN A 487 24.25 40.12 41.98
N LEU A 488 24.63 40.67 43.14
CA LEU A 488 24.07 40.36 44.46
C LEU A 488 23.25 41.53 45.04
N GLY A 489 23.13 42.67 44.34
CA GLY A 489 22.33 43.81 44.75
C GLY A 489 22.98 44.77 45.76
N PHE A 490 24.30 44.69 45.99
CA PHE A 490 25.02 45.64 46.83
C PHE A 490 25.38 46.92 46.06
N LYS A 491 25.20 48.09 46.69
CA LYS A 491 25.66 49.38 46.14
C LYS A 491 27.05 49.71 46.68
N GLU A 492 28.02 49.81 45.77
CA GLU A 492 29.42 50.10 46.09
C GLU A 492 29.61 51.50 46.69
N ILE A 493 30.51 51.63 47.67
CA ILE A 493 30.99 52.91 48.19
C ILE A 493 32.12 53.38 47.27
N ILE A 494 31.93 54.50 46.60
CA ILE A 494 32.85 55.01 45.57
C ILE A 494 33.82 56.07 46.13
N GLU A 495 33.47 56.71 47.24
CA GLU A 495 34.28 57.77 47.83
C GLU A 495 33.96 57.93 49.32
N THR A 496 34.97 58.27 50.12
CA THR A 496 34.79 58.60 51.54
C THR A 496 35.60 59.84 51.90
N GLY A 497 35.19 60.54 52.95
CA GLY A 497 35.94 61.66 53.51
C GLY A 497 35.84 61.68 55.03
N THR A 498 36.95 61.99 55.69
CA THR A 498 37.03 62.11 57.15
C THR A 498 37.67 63.44 57.53
N GLY A 499 37.32 63.94 58.71
CA GLY A 499 37.98 65.08 59.33
C GLY A 499 37.63 65.17 60.81
N THR A 500 38.14 66.19 61.48
CA THR A 500 37.85 66.41 62.90
C THR A 500 36.34 66.58 63.08
N GLY A 501 35.71 65.59 63.70
CA GLY A 501 34.28 65.61 63.98
C GLY A 501 33.36 65.19 62.83
N TYR A 502 33.86 64.67 61.70
CA TYR A 502 32.99 64.17 60.63
C TYR A 502 33.56 62.98 59.84
N TYR A 503 32.64 62.19 59.27
CA TYR A 503 32.86 61.13 58.31
C TYR A 503 31.72 61.12 57.29
N TRP A 504 32.02 61.00 56.00
CA TRP A 504 31.01 60.79 54.97
C TRP A 504 31.42 59.73 53.96
N ARG A 505 30.42 59.14 53.30
CA ARG A 505 30.61 58.16 52.22
C ARG A 505 29.61 58.38 51.08
N LYS A 506 30.08 58.24 49.84
CA LYS A 506 29.26 58.28 48.61
C LYS A 506 29.08 56.88 48.05
N TYR A 507 27.87 56.59 47.60
CA TYR A 507 27.52 55.35 46.92
C TYR A 507 27.47 55.55 45.40
N ALA A 508 27.82 54.51 44.63
CA ALA A 508 27.77 54.50 43.16
C ALA A 508 26.41 54.94 42.58
N GLY A 509 25.34 54.84 43.37
CA GLY A 509 23.99 55.26 43.01
C GLY A 509 23.67 56.74 43.26
N GLY A 510 24.66 57.60 43.51
CA GLY A 510 24.47 59.05 43.64
C GLY A 510 23.97 59.54 45.01
N VAL A 511 24.06 58.71 46.04
CA VAL A 511 23.68 59.04 47.43
C VAL A 511 24.95 59.27 48.26
N ILE A 512 24.93 60.27 49.12
CA ILE A 512 25.94 60.54 50.14
C ILE A 512 25.34 60.43 51.54
N GLU A 513 26.10 59.81 52.43
CA GLU A 513 25.78 59.69 53.84
C GLU A 513 26.84 60.44 54.66
N ILE A 514 26.44 61.35 55.55
CA ILE A 514 27.32 62.23 56.32
C ILE A 514 27.02 62.08 57.80
N PHE A 515 28.01 61.68 58.59
CA PHE A 515 28.00 61.65 60.03
C PHE A 515 28.91 62.76 60.54
N ALA A 516 28.40 63.69 61.32
CA ALA A 516 29.21 64.81 61.79
C ALA A 516 28.77 65.32 63.16
N ASN A 517 29.65 66.08 63.80
CA ASN A 517 29.35 66.80 65.02
C ASN A 517 29.90 68.23 65.00
N VAL A 518 29.23 69.11 65.72
CA VAL A 518 29.58 70.53 65.81
C VAL A 518 29.23 71.06 67.20
N ASP A 519 30.08 71.95 67.70
CA ASP A 519 29.77 72.69 68.93
C ASP A 519 28.79 73.82 68.64
N VAL A 520 27.64 73.76 69.31
CA VAL A 520 26.53 74.70 69.20
C VAL A 520 26.26 75.37 70.54
N ILE A 521 25.89 76.64 70.52
CA ILE A 521 25.61 77.41 71.73
C ILE A 521 24.10 77.34 72.03
N ILE A 522 23.75 77.02 73.27
CA ILE A 522 22.35 76.94 73.70
C ILE A 522 21.72 78.35 73.69
N GLY A 523 20.53 78.46 73.09
CA GLY A 523 19.71 79.66 73.14
C GLY A 523 20.00 80.69 72.03
N VAL A 524 20.92 80.39 71.11
CA VAL A 524 21.16 81.16 69.88
C VAL A 524 20.85 80.30 68.65
N THR A 525 20.40 80.94 67.58
CA THR A 525 20.33 80.29 66.26
C THR A 525 21.71 80.30 65.63
N GLN A 526 22.17 79.15 65.15
CA GLN A 526 23.48 78.98 64.55
C GLN A 526 23.39 78.18 63.26
N ASP A 527 24.10 78.61 62.22
CA ASP A 527 24.20 77.84 60.99
C ASP A 527 25.28 76.77 61.11
N VAL A 528 24.89 75.54 60.79
CA VAL A 528 25.75 74.36 60.74
C VAL A 528 26.04 74.04 59.28
N LEU A 529 27.30 74.17 58.89
CA LEU A 529 27.75 73.83 57.55
C LEU A 529 28.01 72.33 57.44
N PHE A 530 27.62 71.75 56.30
CA PHE A 530 28.01 70.40 55.95
C PHE A 530 29.51 70.35 55.61
N PRO A 531 30.20 69.27 55.97
CA PRO A 531 31.60 69.07 55.60
C PRO A 531 31.80 68.89 54.08
N VAL A 532 30.72 68.62 53.33
CA VAL A 532 30.71 68.47 51.88
C VAL A 532 29.39 68.98 51.32
N LYS A 533 29.44 69.66 50.16
CA LYS A 533 28.23 70.11 49.47
C LYS A 533 27.42 68.89 49.01
N THR A 534 26.12 68.95 49.24
CA THR A 534 25.14 67.99 48.73
C THR A 534 24.38 68.64 47.57
N LYS A 535 23.53 67.88 46.86
CA LYS A 535 22.58 68.44 45.88
C LYS A 535 21.28 68.82 46.56
N ASP A 536 20.67 67.81 47.19
CA ASP A 536 19.42 67.90 47.93
C ASP A 536 19.47 66.90 49.08
N VAL A 537 19.06 67.35 50.26
CA VAL A 537 19.04 66.55 51.47
C VAL A 537 17.76 65.71 51.49
N ILE A 538 17.92 64.39 51.58
CA ILE A 538 16.80 63.45 51.65
C ILE A 538 16.33 63.36 53.10
N PHE A 539 17.26 63.28 54.04
CA PHE A 539 16.97 63.04 55.44
C PHE A 539 18.07 63.59 56.34
N ILE A 540 17.69 64.24 57.44
CA ILE A 540 18.59 64.66 58.52
C ILE A 540 18.03 64.14 59.83
N VAL A 541 18.91 63.51 60.61
CA VAL A 541 18.69 63.22 62.03
C VAL A 541 19.69 64.03 62.81
N THR A 542 19.21 64.69 63.86
CA THR A 542 20.06 65.21 64.92
C THR A 542 19.74 64.47 66.20
N ASN A 543 20.76 64.12 66.97
CA ASN A 543 20.56 63.51 68.28
C ASN A 543 20.69 64.58 69.36
N ASP A 544 19.71 64.59 70.27
CA ASP A 544 19.68 65.45 71.45
C ASP A 544 20.72 64.97 72.49
N ILE A 545 21.32 65.93 73.20
CA ILE A 545 22.46 65.72 74.09
C ILE A 545 21.94 65.65 75.52
N GLY A 546 21.92 64.45 76.09
CA GLY A 546 21.61 64.24 77.51
C GLY A 546 22.39 65.18 78.44
N GLY A 547 21.69 65.78 79.40
CA GLY A 547 22.36 66.57 80.44
C GLY A 547 21.51 67.45 81.36
N TYR A 548 20.18 67.58 81.19
CA TYR A 548 19.32 68.24 82.17
C TYR A 548 18.08 67.38 82.45
N ALA A 549 18.12 66.58 83.51
CA ALA A 549 16.97 65.80 84.02
C ALA A 549 16.11 66.64 84.98
N GLY A 550 15.74 67.85 84.56
CA GLY A 550 14.86 68.76 85.32
C GLY A 550 13.78 69.38 84.42
N PRO A 551 12.87 70.23 84.94
CA PRO A 551 11.70 70.79 84.23
C PRO A 551 12.00 71.69 83.01
N ASN A 552 13.24 71.68 82.50
CA ASN A 552 13.88 72.69 81.67
C ASN A 552 14.58 72.04 80.46
N ALA A 553 13.89 71.17 79.71
CA ALA A 553 14.46 70.54 78.52
C ALA A 553 14.39 71.50 77.31
N TYR A 554 15.51 71.65 76.59
CA TYR A 554 15.55 72.35 75.31
C TYR A 554 15.51 71.32 74.20
N THR A 555 14.59 71.45 73.26
CA THR A 555 14.55 70.59 72.07
C THR A 555 15.25 71.30 70.92
N VAL A 556 16.17 70.60 70.26
CA VAL A 556 16.82 71.08 69.04
C VAL A 556 15.81 71.10 67.90
N ARG A 557 15.64 72.27 67.27
CA ARG A 557 14.89 72.43 66.03
C ARG A 557 15.86 72.69 64.87
N VAL A 558 15.81 71.81 63.88
CA VAL A 558 16.48 72.00 62.59
C VAL A 558 15.56 72.80 61.68
N SER A 559 16.10 73.84 61.04
CA SER A 559 15.40 74.69 60.08
C SER A 559 16.34 75.10 58.94
N ASN A 560 15.80 75.69 57.88
CA ASN A 560 16.58 76.19 56.73
C ASN A 560 17.62 75.18 56.19
N VAL A 561 17.19 73.93 55.97
CA VAL A 561 18.06 72.92 55.37
C VAL A 561 18.34 73.30 53.91
N THR A 562 19.61 73.43 53.58
CA THR A 562 20.12 73.74 52.25
C THR A 562 21.07 72.65 51.79
N ASN A 563 21.63 72.80 50.59
CA ASN A 563 22.62 71.90 50.03
C ASN A 563 24.03 72.06 50.67
N ALA A 564 24.21 73.04 51.55
CA ALA A 564 25.48 73.36 52.19
C ALA A 564 25.43 73.32 53.72
N GLY A 565 24.26 73.16 54.32
CA GLY A 565 24.09 73.20 55.76
C GLY A 565 22.63 73.35 56.21
N PHE A 566 22.43 73.52 57.51
CA PHE A 566 21.13 73.82 58.12
C PHE A 566 21.29 74.79 59.27
N SER A 567 20.22 75.46 59.66
CA SER A 567 20.19 76.27 60.88
C SER A 567 19.72 75.41 62.05
N VAL A 568 20.46 75.47 63.15
CA VAL A 568 20.00 74.93 64.43
C VAL A 568 19.44 76.05 65.28
N SER A 569 18.26 75.82 65.83
CA SER A 569 17.58 76.72 66.79
C SER A 569 17.05 75.89 67.96
N TRP A 570 16.68 76.55 69.04
CA TRP A 570 16.22 75.90 70.26
C TRP A 570 14.82 76.38 70.60
N ASP A 571 13.87 75.45 70.76
CA ASP A 571 12.55 75.77 71.31
C ASP A 571 12.69 75.94 72.84
N ARG A 572 12.48 77.16 73.37
CA ARG A 572 12.79 77.53 74.77
C ARG A 572 11.60 77.29 75.71
N PHE A 573 11.83 76.74 76.92
CA PHE A 573 10.86 76.81 78.02
C PHE A 573 11.35 77.41 79.36
N ASN A 574 12.62 77.82 79.51
CA ASN A 574 13.12 78.73 80.57
C ASN A 574 14.63 79.02 80.45
N GLU A 575 15.10 80.17 80.97
CA GLU A 575 16.38 80.81 80.61
C GLU A 575 17.65 80.27 81.29
N HIS A 576 17.58 79.13 81.99
CA HIS A 576 18.75 78.55 82.64
C HIS A 576 19.63 77.78 81.64
N GLY A 577 20.88 78.21 81.44
CA GLY A 577 21.88 77.54 80.59
C GLY A 577 22.11 78.17 79.20
N SER A 578 21.41 79.27 78.88
CA SER A 578 21.66 80.07 77.67
C SER A 578 23.12 80.56 77.65
N GLY A 579 23.81 80.33 76.53
CA GLY A 579 25.23 80.67 76.36
C GLY A 579 26.23 79.53 76.56
N ASN A 580 25.82 78.36 77.05
CA ASN A 580 26.69 77.18 77.15
C ASN A 580 26.92 76.52 75.79
N THR A 581 28.13 76.02 75.56
CA THR A 581 28.48 75.24 74.34
C THR A 581 28.18 73.75 74.55
N LYS A 582 27.56 73.11 73.54
CA LYS A 582 27.23 71.68 73.51
C LYS A 582 27.51 71.06 72.14
N ARG A 583 27.87 69.77 72.12
CA ARG A 583 28.27 69.01 70.91
C ARG A 583 27.07 68.35 70.21
N LEU A 584 26.52 68.95 69.17
CA LEU A 584 25.44 68.36 68.37
C LEU A 584 25.99 67.27 67.46
N TYR A 585 25.36 66.09 67.45
CA TYR A 585 25.65 65.03 66.46
C TYR A 585 24.53 65.00 65.43
N TYR A 586 24.89 64.93 64.15
CA TYR A 586 23.95 64.85 63.06
C TYR A 586 24.36 63.81 62.02
N HIS A 587 23.35 63.18 61.45
CA HIS A 587 23.47 62.19 60.40
C HIS A 587 22.58 62.59 59.23
N ILE A 588 23.14 62.59 58.03
CA ILE A 588 22.49 63.07 56.82
C ILE A 588 22.55 62.01 55.75
N ILE A 589 21.43 61.81 55.07
CA ILE A 589 21.37 61.13 53.79
C ILE A 589 20.95 62.17 52.75
N ALA A 590 21.74 62.32 51.69
CA ALA A 590 21.51 63.31 50.65
C ALA A 590 21.90 62.76 49.28
N ASN A 591 21.48 63.43 48.22
CA ASN A 591 22.04 63.18 46.89
C ASN A 591 23.35 63.93 46.71
N VAL A 592 24.30 63.33 46.00
CA VAL A 592 25.60 63.93 45.68
C VAL A 592 25.41 65.16 44.79
N ALA A 593 26.11 66.26 45.11
CA ALA A 593 26.12 67.54 44.37
C ALA A 593 26.52 67.39 42.90
#